data_AF-P81576-F1
#
_entry.id   AF-P81576-F1
#
_cell.length_a   1.000
_cell.length_b   1.000
_cell.length_c   1.000
_cell.angle_alpha   90.00
_cell.angle_beta   90.00
_cell.angle_gamma   90.00
#
_symmetry.space_group_name_H-M   'P 1'
#
loop_
_entity.id
_entity.type
_entity.pdbx_description
1 polymer ?
#
loop_
_entity_poly.entity_id
_entity_poly.type
_entity_poly.pdbx_seq_one_letter_code
_entity_poly.pdbx_strand_id
1 'polypeptide(L)'
;ENTATVVVDERTDNGDGNFNYNFQTSNGIEDTKTGTPGSQGQSNMQGTFRFLLPDGTTAEVRYVADEFGYRPESPLLPVGPELPPHVHELLRIAEEQRAQGITFE
;
A
#
# COMPACT_ATOMS: atom_id res chain seq x y z
N GLU A 1 20.07 -5.31 -23.69
CA GLU A 1 18.82 -4.53 -23.86
C GLU A 1 17.90 -4.85 -22.70
N ASN A 2 17.17 -3.85 -22.18
CA ASN A 2 16.18 -4.05 -21.12
C ASN A 2 14.80 -4.33 -21.76
N THR A 3 14.71 -5.43 -22.51
CA THR A 3 13.48 -5.85 -23.18
C THR A 3 12.58 -6.61 -22.21
N ALA A 4 11.27 -6.42 -22.32
CA ALA A 4 10.27 -7.12 -21.53
C ALA A 4 9.15 -7.62 -22.43
N THR A 5 8.64 -8.81 -22.13
CA THR A 5 7.39 -9.34 -22.70
C THR A 5 6.37 -9.49 -21.59
N VAL A 6 5.09 -9.34 -21.91
CA VAL A 6 4.01 -9.55 -20.95
C VAL A 6 3.84 -11.05 -20.73
N VAL A 7 3.89 -11.48 -19.48
CA VAL A 7 3.64 -12.89 -19.10
C VAL A 7 2.28 -13.07 -18.43
N VAL A 8 1.78 -12.03 -17.75
CA VAL A 8 0.43 -11.97 -17.19
C VAL A 8 -0.16 -10.59 -17.48
N ASP A 9 -1.39 -10.56 -17.99
CA ASP A 9 -2.23 -9.37 -18.06
C ASP A 9 -3.67 -9.79 -17.77
N GLU A 10 -4.01 -9.77 -16.49
CA GLU A 10 -5.35 -10.09 -16.00
C GLU A 10 -6.04 -8.79 -15.60
N ARG A 11 -7.21 -8.55 -16.19
CA ARG A 11 -8.04 -7.40 -15.84
C ARG A 11 -9.48 -7.81 -15.64
N THR A 12 -9.96 -7.60 -14.41
CA THR A 12 -11.38 -7.73 -14.07
C THR A 12 -11.89 -6.36 -13.68
N ASP A 13 -12.92 -5.90 -14.38
CA ASP A 13 -13.69 -4.70 -14.02
C ASP A 13 -15.17 -5.05 -14.21
N ASN A 14 -15.94 -4.95 -13.14
CA ASN A 14 -17.35 -5.34 -13.16
C ASN A 14 -18.27 -4.18 -13.55
N GLY A 15 -17.73 -2.98 -13.78
CA GLY A 15 -18.50 -1.77 -14.10
C GLY A 15 -19.23 -1.13 -12.91
N ASP A 16 -19.06 -1.69 -11.71
CA ASP A 16 -19.57 -1.17 -10.43
C ASP A 16 -18.53 -0.33 -9.68
N GLY A 17 -17.37 -0.11 -10.30
CA GLY A 17 -16.21 0.58 -9.71
C GLY A 17 -15.32 -0.34 -8.87
N ASN A 18 -15.68 -1.61 -8.71
CA ASN A 18 -14.77 -2.64 -8.23
C ASN A 18 -13.97 -3.21 -9.42
N PHE A 19 -12.66 -3.22 -9.26
CA PHE A 19 -11.76 -3.79 -10.25
C PHE A 19 -10.57 -4.47 -9.60
N ASN A 20 -9.97 -5.41 -10.33
CA ASN A 20 -8.74 -6.09 -9.95
C ASN A 20 -7.86 -6.28 -11.18
N TYR A 21 -6.61 -5.84 -11.06
CA TYR A 21 -5.58 -5.93 -12.10
C TYR A 21 -4.36 -6.66 -11.56
N ASN A 22 -3.82 -7.55 -12.38
CA ASN A 22 -2.55 -8.22 -12.15
C ASN A 22 -1.76 -8.21 -13.46
N PHE A 23 -0.61 -7.55 -13.42
CA PHE A 23 0.25 -7.37 -14.58
C PHE A 23 1.65 -7.86 -14.24
N GLN A 24 2.21 -8.71 -15.10
CA GLN A 24 3.56 -9.25 -14.93
C GLN A 24 4.30 -9.29 -16.26
N THR A 25 5.60 -9.05 -16.17
CA THR A 25 6.51 -9.07 -17.32
C THR A 25 7.65 -10.05 -17.13
N SER A 26 8.25 -10.49 -18.24
CA SER A 26 9.34 -11.48 -18.26
C SER A 26 10.63 -11.00 -17.60
N ASN A 27 10.79 -9.69 -17.36
CA ASN A 27 11.94 -9.13 -16.64
C ASN A 27 11.63 -8.86 -15.16
N GLY A 28 10.54 -9.41 -14.62
CA GLY A 28 10.24 -9.39 -13.19
C GLY A 28 9.53 -8.13 -12.69
N ILE A 29 9.05 -7.24 -13.58
CA ILE A 29 8.11 -6.19 -13.17
C ILE A 29 6.76 -6.86 -12.92
N GLU A 30 6.19 -6.57 -11.75
CA GLU A 30 4.84 -6.99 -11.37
C GLU A 30 4.09 -5.82 -10.72
N ASP A 31 2.83 -5.66 -11.07
CA ASP A 31 1.90 -4.68 -10.51
C ASP A 31 0.58 -5.38 -10.21
N THR A 32 0.15 -5.31 -8.95
CA THR A 32 -1.15 -5.79 -8.50
C THR A 32 -1.96 -4.62 -7.96
N LYS A 33 -3.24 -4.55 -8.31
CA LYS A 33 -4.12 -3.46 -7.90
C LYS A 33 -5.54 -3.95 -7.74
N THR A 34 -6.12 -3.65 -6.58
CA THR A 34 -7.55 -3.77 -6.35
C THR A 34 -8.11 -2.37 -6.12
N GLY A 35 -9.24 -2.08 -6.77
CA GLY A 35 -9.96 -0.85 -6.58
C GLY A 35 -11.39 -1.08 -6.11
N THR A 36 -11.89 -0.11 -5.36
CA THR A 36 -13.28 -0.03 -4.91
C THR A 36 -13.79 1.41 -5.04
N PRO A 37 -15.11 1.62 -5.14
CA PRO A 37 -15.68 2.97 -5.02
C PRO A 37 -15.34 3.59 -3.68
N GLY A 38 -14.94 4.85 -3.70
CA GLY A 38 -14.70 5.70 -2.53
C GLY A 38 -15.91 6.58 -2.22
N SER A 39 -15.82 7.28 -1.08
CA SER A 39 -16.91 8.07 -0.50
C SER A 39 -17.46 9.20 -1.38
N GLN A 40 -16.66 9.73 -2.32
CA GLN A 40 -17.05 10.81 -3.23
C GLN A 40 -17.04 10.35 -4.70
N GLY A 41 -17.17 9.04 -4.93
CA GLY A 41 -17.15 8.46 -6.27
C GLY A 41 -15.76 8.36 -6.91
N GLN A 42 -14.70 8.76 -6.20
CA GLN A 42 -13.33 8.43 -6.59
C GLN A 42 -13.08 6.92 -6.44
N SER A 43 -12.03 6.38 -7.07
CA SER A 43 -11.62 5.00 -6.82
C SER A 43 -10.60 4.96 -5.69
N ASN A 44 -10.93 4.25 -4.61
CA ASN A 44 -9.97 3.84 -3.62
C ASN A 44 -9.19 2.65 -4.19
N MET A 45 -7.88 2.62 -3.99
CA MET A 45 -7.00 1.60 -4.56
C MET A 45 -6.01 1.10 -3.52
N GLN A 46 -5.71 -0.18 -3.58
CA GLN A 46 -4.58 -0.76 -2.88
C GLN A 46 -3.86 -1.73 -3.78
N GLY A 47 -2.56 -1.89 -3.56
CA GLY A 47 -1.78 -2.70 -4.46
C GLY A 47 -0.34 -2.86 -4.05
N THR A 48 0.38 -3.60 -4.88
CA THR A 48 1.82 -3.73 -4.81
C THR A 48 2.41 -3.54 -6.19
N PHE A 49 3.54 -2.85 -6.26
CA PHE A 49 4.39 -2.93 -7.44
C PHE A 49 5.79 -3.37 -7.04
N ARG A 50 6.38 -4.21 -7.87
CA ARG A 50 7.74 -4.70 -7.67
C ARG A 50 8.51 -4.84 -8.96
N PHE A 51 9.82 -4.75 -8.86
CA PHE A 51 10.74 -4.95 -9.97
C PHE A 51 12.11 -5.36 -9.46
N LEU A 52 12.92 -5.96 -10.34
CA LEU A 52 14.29 -6.34 -10.02
C LEU A 52 15.23 -5.13 -10.09
N LEU A 53 16.02 -4.95 -9.04
CA LEU A 53 17.11 -3.98 -9.00
C LEU A 53 18.35 -4.53 -9.72
N PRO A 54 19.31 -3.68 -10.11
CA PRO A 54 20.54 -4.12 -10.78
C PRO A 54 21.39 -5.12 -9.99
N ASP A 55 21.24 -5.18 -8.67
CA ASP A 55 21.92 -6.13 -7.78
C ASP A 55 21.19 -7.49 -7.68
N GLY A 56 20.06 -7.65 -8.37
CA GLY A 56 19.21 -8.84 -8.35
C GLY A 56 18.23 -8.89 -7.16
N THR A 57 18.25 -7.91 -6.26
CA THR A 57 17.25 -7.81 -5.20
C THR A 57 15.94 -7.27 -5.76
N THR A 58 14.83 -7.48 -5.03
CA THR A 58 13.51 -6.99 -5.44
C THR A 58 13.21 -5.67 -4.75
N ALA A 59 12.94 -4.63 -5.54
CA ALA A 59 12.28 -3.44 -5.05
C ALA A 59 10.78 -3.71 -4.97
N GLU A 60 10.17 -3.57 -3.80
CA GLU A 60 8.73 -3.76 -3.60
C GLU A 60 8.16 -2.56 -2.84
N VAL A 61 7.00 -2.07 -3.30
CA VAL A 61 6.22 -1.05 -2.63
C VAL A 61 4.79 -1.53 -2.52
N ARG A 62 4.23 -1.44 -1.31
CA ARG A 62 2.81 -1.64 -1.04
C ARG A 62 2.18 -0.28 -0.85
N TYR A 63 0.93 -0.09 -1.24
CA TYR A 63 0.29 1.19 -1.04
C TYR A 63 -1.22 1.07 -0.83
N VAL A 64 -1.75 2.10 -0.16
CA VAL A 64 -3.16 2.43 -0.13
C VAL A 64 -3.32 3.86 -0.66
N ALA A 65 -4.29 4.06 -1.53
CA ALA A 65 -4.68 5.35 -2.09
C ALA A 65 -6.19 5.50 -1.89
N ASP A 66 -6.58 6.37 -0.96
CA ASP A 66 -7.99 6.55 -0.61
C ASP A 66 -8.25 8.02 -0.20
N GLU A 67 -9.31 8.28 0.55
CA GLU A 67 -9.68 9.59 1.08
C GLU A 67 -8.55 10.28 1.86
N PHE A 68 -7.68 9.52 2.50
CA PHE A 68 -6.56 10.04 3.29
C PHE A 68 -5.27 10.13 2.46
N GLY A 69 -5.40 10.11 1.13
CA GLY A 69 -4.30 10.26 0.17
C GLY A 69 -3.54 8.97 -0.09
N TYR A 70 -2.36 9.12 -0.70
CA TYR A 70 -1.48 8.01 -1.05
C TYR A 70 -0.49 7.73 0.08
N ARG A 71 -0.52 6.49 0.60
CA ARG A 71 0.32 6.02 1.71
C ARG A 71 1.08 4.77 1.29
N PRO A 72 2.31 4.92 0.77
CA PRO A 72 3.15 3.81 0.40
C PRO A 72 3.97 3.29 1.59
N GLU A 73 4.22 2.00 1.58
CA GLU A 73 5.07 1.29 2.55
C GLU A 73 6.14 0.50 1.79
N SER A 74 7.40 0.77 2.11
CA SER A 74 8.54 0.03 1.57
C SER A 74 9.81 0.33 2.37
N PRO A 75 10.71 -0.66 2.56
CA PRO A 75 12.05 -0.42 3.09
C PRO A 75 12.89 0.53 2.22
N LEU A 76 12.49 0.77 0.97
CA LEU A 76 13.17 1.70 0.06
C LEU A 76 12.81 3.16 0.35
N LEU A 77 11.73 3.41 1.09
CA LEU A 77 11.32 4.76 1.42
C LEU A 77 12.16 5.29 2.58
N PRO A 78 12.46 6.59 2.61
CA PRO A 78 13.07 7.23 3.76
C PRO A 78 12.23 6.99 5.01
N VAL A 79 12.87 6.50 6.08
CA VAL A 79 12.24 6.40 7.40
C VAL A 79 12.33 7.76 8.07
N GLY A 80 11.21 8.21 8.64
CA GLY A 80 11.17 9.44 9.43
C GLY A 80 12.03 9.35 10.70
N PRO A 81 12.23 10.47 11.41
CA PRO A 81 12.88 10.44 12.71
C PRO A 81 12.08 9.59 13.71
N GLU A 82 12.78 9.07 14.72
CA GLU A 82 12.15 8.36 15.83
C GLU A 82 11.09 9.23 16.51
N LEU A 83 10.01 8.59 16.97
CA LEU A 83 8.95 9.29 17.70
C LEU A 83 9.54 9.88 19.01
N PRO A 84 9.16 11.11 19.37
CA PRO A 84 9.58 11.68 20.64
C PRO A 84 9.14 10.82 21.86
N PRO A 85 9.89 10.79 22.97
CA PRO A 85 9.56 9.97 24.14
C PRO A 85 8.16 10.18 24.70
N HIS A 86 7.63 11.41 24.64
CA HIS A 86 6.28 11.70 25.11
C HIS A 86 5.20 11.01 24.25
N VAL A 87 5.45 10.77 22.96
CA VAL A 87 4.50 10.05 22.09
C VAL A 87 4.41 8.59 22.52
N HIS A 88 5.54 7.96 22.86
CA HIS A 88 5.54 6.62 23.44
C HIS A 88 4.75 6.56 24.75
N GLU A 89 4.93 7.56 25.62
CA GLU A 89 4.18 7.66 26.88
C GLU A 89 2.67 7.84 26.64
N LEU A 90 2.28 8.69 25.69
CA LEU A 90 0.87 8.89 25.33
C LEU A 90 0.23 7.60 24.77
N LEU A 91 0.96 6.84 23.95
CA LEU A 91 0.49 5.55 23.44
C LEU A 91 0.30 4.54 24.58
N ARG A 92 1.23 4.46 25.53
CA ARG A 92 1.11 3.62 26.74
C ARG A 92 -0.13 3.99 27.57
N ILE A 93 -0.34 5.28 27.83
CA ILE A 93 -1.51 5.77 28.58
C ILE A 93 -2.80 5.42 27.83
N ALA A 94 -2.84 5.61 26.51
CA ALA A 94 -4.00 5.27 25.70
C ALA A 94 -4.33 3.77 25.73
N GLU A 95 -3.32 2.90 25.73
CA GLU A 95 -3.49 1.45 25.88
C GLU A 95 -4.03 1.08 27.27
N GLU A 96 -3.53 1.68 28.35
CA GLU A 96 -4.02 1.47 29.72
C GLU A 96 -5.47 1.92 29.88
N GLN A 97 -5.83 3.07 29.31
CA GLN A 97 -7.21 3.57 29.33
C GLN A 97 -8.16 2.64 28.57
N ARG A 98 -7.75 2.13 27.40
CA ARG A 98 -8.52 1.12 26.66
C ARG A 98 -8.70 -0.17 27.45
N ALA A 99 -7.66 -0.63 28.14
CA ALA A 99 -7.73 -1.82 29.00
C ALA A 99 -8.66 -1.61 30.22
N GLN A 100 -8.78 -0.38 30.72
CA GLN A 100 -9.71 0.01 31.78
C GLN A 100 -11.14 0.26 31.27
N GLY A 101 -11.38 0.18 29.95
CA GLY A 101 -12.69 0.45 29.34
C GLY A 101 -13.07 1.94 29.34
N ILE A 102 -12.10 2.84 29.51
CA ILE A 102 -12.32 4.28 29.45
C ILE A 102 -12.59 4.68 28.00
N THR A 103 -13.77 5.23 27.75
CA THR A 103 -14.16 5.82 26.46
C THR A 103 -14.30 7.32 26.67
N PHE A 104 -13.72 8.12 25.76
CA PHE A 104 -13.91 9.57 25.76
C PHE A 104 -15.04 9.88 24.78
N GLU A 105 -16.16 10.37 25.30
CA GLU A 105 -17.27 10.93 24.51
C GLU A 105 -16.98 12.37 24.06
#